data_AF-A0A3Q3VSF0-F1
#
_entry.id   AF-A0A3Q3VSF0-F1
#
_cell.length_a   1.000
_cell.length_b   1.000
_cell.length_c   1.000
_cell.angle_alpha   90.00
_cell.angle_beta   90.00
_cell.angle_gamma   90.00
#
_symmetry.space_group_name_H-M   'P 1'
#
loop_
_entity.id
_entity.type
_entity.pdbx_description
1 polymer ?
#
loop_
_entity_poly.entity_id
_entity_poly.type
_entity_poly.pdbx_seq_one_letter_code
_entity_poly.pdbx_strand_id
1 'polypeptide(L)'
;MTKEQLSCEKTVLQKNLLQYEGLHGRPVTREERLVVKPLYDRYRLVKQMLTRVSITPVTVSPSSKRRSQILQPIIEGETAHFWEEIKEEEEDERKERDGGEDMQSSEVIMAVDLVTDTQSDCPMTAKLEEGSGRLALDLRLSSSNASSMPELLEQLWKARAEKKKLRKTIREFEEDFYQRTGRNVQKEDRVPMLEEYREYKRIKAKLRLLEVLISKQDSSKSI
;
A
#
# COMPACT_ATOMS: atom_id res chain seq x y z
N MET A 1 23.47 5.18 35.24
CA MET A 1 23.48 5.91 33.95
C MET A 1 22.90 7.28 34.16
N THR A 2 23.58 8.32 33.69
CA THR A 2 23.03 9.68 33.71
C THR A 2 21.96 9.86 32.62
N LYS A 3 21.11 10.88 32.76
CA LYS A 3 20.04 11.18 31.78
C LYS A 3 20.60 11.42 30.37
N GLU A 4 21.71 12.14 30.28
CA GLU A 4 22.40 12.43 29.02
C GLU A 4 22.93 11.16 28.36
N GLN A 5 23.55 10.26 29.13
CA GLN A 5 24.02 8.98 28.61
C GLN A 5 22.87 8.13 28.04
N LEU A 6 21.73 8.07 28.73
CA LEU A 6 20.54 7.35 28.23
C LEU A 6 20.00 7.97 26.93
N SER A 7 20.00 9.31 26.83
CA SER A 7 19.56 10.00 25.61
C SER A 7 20.49 9.73 24.42
N CYS A 8 21.81 9.74 24.65
CA CYS A 8 22.81 9.40 23.64
C CYS A 8 22.63 7.95 23.18
N GLU A 9 22.57 6.99 24.12
CA GLU A 9 22.35 5.57 23.80
C GLU A 9 21.06 5.35 23.02
N LYS A 10 19.96 6.02 23.40
CA LYS A 10 18.69 5.98 22.65
C LYS A 10 18.90 6.36 21.18
N THR A 11 19.58 7.48 20.92
CA THR A 11 19.82 7.94 19.54
C THR A 11 20.70 6.97 18.76
N VAL A 12 21.72 6.39 19.38
CA VAL A 12 22.58 5.38 18.77
C VAL A 12 21.78 4.13 18.40
N LEU A 13 20.94 3.64 19.31
CA LEU A 13 20.09 2.46 19.05
C LEU A 13 19.08 2.72 17.92
N GLN A 14 18.45 3.90 17.89
CA GLN A 14 17.55 4.28 16.79
C GLN A 14 18.26 4.31 15.44
N LYS A 15 19.47 4.89 15.39
CA LYS A 15 20.29 4.91 14.17
C LYS A 15 20.68 3.50 13.70
N ASN A 16 21.11 2.64 14.62
CA ASN A 16 21.46 1.25 14.29
C ASN A 16 20.26 0.45 13.78
N LEU A 17 19.10 0.58 14.44
CA LEU A 17 17.87 -0.09 14.01
C LEU A 17 17.45 0.36 12.60
N LEU A 18 17.53 1.67 12.33
CA LEU A 18 17.22 2.22 11.01
C LEU A 18 18.24 1.79 9.95
N GLN A 19 19.53 1.74 10.29
CA GLN A 19 20.57 1.24 9.38
C GLN A 19 20.33 -0.23 9.03
N TYR A 20 19.96 -1.05 10.01
CA TYR A 20 19.61 -2.44 9.77
C TYR A 20 18.40 -2.55 8.83
N GLU A 21 17.35 -1.75 9.04
CA GLU A 21 16.19 -1.71 8.13
C GLU A 21 16.58 -1.25 6.72
N GLY A 22 17.50 -0.29 6.58
CA GLY A 22 18.00 0.14 5.27
C GLY A 22 18.79 -0.94 4.52
N LEU A 23 19.56 -1.76 5.25
CA LEU A 23 20.40 -2.82 4.66
C LEU A 23 19.59 -4.10 4.38
N HIS A 24 18.82 -4.55 5.37
CA HIS A 24 18.15 -5.86 5.37
C HIS A 24 16.64 -5.76 5.11
N GLY A 25 16.06 -4.56 5.15
CA GLY A 25 14.61 -4.37 5.14
C GLY A 25 13.99 -4.71 6.48
N ARG A 26 12.67 -4.91 6.46
CA ARG A 26 11.94 -5.32 7.68
C ARG A 26 12.26 -6.79 8.01
N PRO A 27 12.55 -7.14 9.27
CA PRO A 27 12.83 -8.53 9.67
C PRO A 27 11.63 -9.46 9.39
N VAL A 28 11.70 -10.26 8.33
CA VAL A 28 10.65 -11.21 7.94
C VAL A 28 10.93 -12.57 8.56
N THR A 29 12.18 -13.03 8.49
CA THR A 29 12.58 -14.37 8.94
C THR A 29 12.81 -14.43 10.45
N ARG A 30 12.77 -15.65 11.02
CA ARG A 30 13.03 -15.86 12.45
C ARG A 30 14.47 -15.49 12.81
N GLU A 31 15.41 -15.75 11.91
CA GLU A 31 16.84 -15.50 12.09
C GLU A 31 17.12 -14.00 12.13
N GLU A 32 16.60 -13.22 11.18
CA GLU A 32 16.68 -11.75 11.19
C GLU A 32 16.15 -11.16 12.49
N ARG A 33 14.97 -11.63 12.95
CA ARG A 33 14.38 -11.18 14.22
C ARG A 33 15.29 -11.44 15.40
N LEU A 34 16.01 -12.57 15.43
CA LEU A 34 16.95 -12.87 16.50
C LEU A 34 18.18 -11.96 16.47
N VAL A 35 18.66 -11.56 15.29
CA VAL A 35 19.79 -10.64 15.14
C VAL A 35 19.44 -9.24 15.68
N VAL A 36 18.25 -8.72 15.38
CA VAL A 36 17.84 -7.38 15.84
C VAL A 36 17.28 -7.35 17.26
N LYS A 37 16.84 -8.49 17.81
CA LYS A 37 16.17 -8.57 19.11
C LYS A 37 16.97 -7.92 20.26
N PRO A 38 18.29 -8.17 20.41
CA PRO A 38 19.08 -7.51 21.46
C PRO A 38 19.05 -5.97 21.36
N LEU A 39 19.05 -5.41 20.14
CA LEU A 39 18.96 -3.96 19.91
C LEU A 39 17.59 -3.42 20.33
N TYR A 40 16.52 -4.12 19.95
CA TYR A 40 15.15 -3.78 20.34
C TYR A 40 14.94 -3.83 21.85
N ASP A 41 15.40 -4.90 22.51
CA ASP A 41 15.26 -5.09 23.95
C ASP A 41 16.04 -4.00 24.71
N ARG A 42 17.26 -3.69 24.27
CA ARG A 42 18.07 -2.60 24.83
C ARG A 42 17.39 -1.24 24.65
N TYR A 43 16.87 -0.96 23.45
CA TYR A 43 16.16 0.30 23.18
C TYR A 43 14.92 0.46 24.06
N ARG A 44 14.13 -0.60 24.25
CA ARG A 44 12.97 -0.59 25.16
C ARG A 44 13.36 -0.30 26.60
N LEU A 45 14.44 -0.92 27.08
CA LEU A 45 14.96 -0.68 28.43
C LEU A 45 15.40 0.78 28.61
N VAL A 46 16.19 1.31 27.67
CA VAL A 46 16.64 2.71 27.70
C VAL A 46 15.44 3.67 27.65
N LYS A 47 14.44 3.40 26.80
CA LYS A 47 13.20 4.20 26.73
C LYS A 47 12.45 4.20 28.07
N GLN A 48 12.37 3.05 28.74
CA GLN A 48 11.74 2.91 30.06
C GLN A 48 12.53 3.62 31.17
N MET A 49 13.86 3.52 31.15
CA MET A 49 14.73 4.21 32.11
C MET A 49 14.63 5.73 31.94
N LEU A 50 14.59 6.23 30.70
CA LEU A 50 14.45 7.65 30.43
C LEU A 50 13.15 8.22 31.00
N THR A 51 12.05 7.47 30.89
CA THR A 51 10.76 7.85 31.50
C THR A 51 10.83 7.87 33.03
N ARG A 52 11.56 6.93 33.65
CA ARG A 52 11.74 6.89 35.11
C ARG A 52 12.64 8.01 35.63
N VAL A 53 13.71 8.32 34.92
CA VAL A 53 14.67 9.39 35.28
C VAL A 53 14.06 10.78 35.06
N SER A 54 13.11 10.93 34.14
CA SER A 54 12.36 12.18 33.94
C SER A 54 11.25 12.42 34.96
N ILE A 55 10.83 11.40 35.73
CA ILE A 55 9.87 11.59 36.82
C ILE A 55 10.65 12.19 38.00
N THR A 56 10.49 13.49 38.20
CA THR A 56 10.87 14.15 39.46
C THR A 56 10.16 13.44 40.63
N PRO A 57 10.85 13.17 41.75
CA PRO A 57 10.23 12.55 42.90
C PRO A 57 9.37 13.60 43.60
N VAL A 58 8.14 13.80 43.13
CA VAL A 58 7.11 14.45 43.92
C VAL A 58 6.58 13.38 44.88
N THR A 59 6.52 13.75 46.15
CA THR A 59 6.20 12.96 47.34
C THR A 59 4.78 12.37 47.38
N VAL A 60 4.17 12.07 46.23
CA VAL A 60 2.86 11.44 46.12
C VAL A 60 2.97 10.15 45.31
N SER A 61 2.57 9.06 45.96
CA SER A 61 2.52 7.67 45.54
C SER A 61 2.37 7.44 44.01
N PRO A 62 3.25 6.62 43.38
CA PRO A 62 3.16 6.28 41.94
C PRO A 62 1.91 5.51 41.52
N SER A 63 1.08 5.07 42.49
CA SER A 63 -0.09 4.21 42.26
C SER A 63 -1.34 4.95 41.72
N SER A 64 -1.25 6.27 41.47
CA SER A 64 -2.44 7.07 41.13
C SER A 64 -2.75 7.16 39.62
N LYS A 65 -1.79 6.93 38.71
CA LYS A 65 -2.02 7.13 37.26
C LYS A 65 -2.98 6.13 36.58
N ARG A 66 -3.42 5.08 37.27
CA ARG A 66 -4.51 4.20 36.79
C ARG A 66 -5.85 4.41 37.53
N ARG A 67 -5.90 5.29 38.53
CA ARG A 67 -7.08 5.51 39.37
C ARG A 67 -7.66 6.93 39.28
N SER A 68 -7.14 7.76 38.38
CA SER A 68 -7.59 9.15 38.22
C SER A 68 -8.42 9.40 36.95
N GLN A 69 -9.07 8.39 36.39
CA GLN A 69 -10.29 8.65 35.61
C GLN A 69 -11.47 8.59 36.57
N ILE A 70 -11.60 9.59 37.45
CA ILE A 70 -12.92 9.94 37.96
C ILE A 70 -13.61 10.57 36.76
N LEU A 71 -14.38 9.75 36.04
CA LEU A 71 -15.26 10.24 34.99
C LEU A 71 -16.18 11.28 35.62
N GLN A 72 -16.27 12.46 35.01
CA GLN A 72 -17.21 13.48 35.46
C GLN A 72 -18.62 12.86 35.50
N PRO A 73 -19.40 13.07 36.58
CA PRO A 73 -20.79 12.63 36.60
C PRO A 73 -21.52 13.21 35.39
N ILE A 74 -22.19 12.36 34.62
CA ILE A 74 -22.94 12.80 33.45
C ILE A 74 -24.08 13.69 33.95
N ILE A 75 -24.05 14.97 33.57
CA ILE A 75 -25.13 15.90 33.86
C ILE A 75 -26.24 15.61 32.85
N GLU A 76 -27.38 15.12 33.34
CA GLU A 76 -28.51 14.74 32.50
C GLU A 76 -29.09 16.00 31.83
N GLY A 77 -28.92 16.11 30.50
CA GLY A 77 -29.34 17.26 29.69
C GLY A 77 -28.22 18.03 28.99
N GLU A 78 -26.95 17.78 29.32
CA GLU A 78 -25.80 18.37 28.62
C GLU A 78 -25.16 17.37 27.63
N THR A 79 -24.94 17.81 26.39
CA THR A 79 -24.22 17.00 25.39
C THR A 79 -22.73 17.08 25.68
N ALA A 80 -22.12 15.98 26.12
CA ALA A 80 -20.68 15.91 26.38
C ALA A 80 -19.89 16.07 25.07
N HIS A 81 -19.09 17.13 24.96
CA HIS A 81 -18.17 17.36 23.85
C HIS A 81 -16.87 16.54 24.04
N PHE A 82 -16.92 15.27 23.67
CA PHE A 82 -15.75 14.37 23.74
C PHE A 82 -14.66 14.66 22.69
N TRP A 83 -14.95 15.52 21.70
CA TRP A 83 -14.14 15.66 20.49
C TRP A 83 -13.07 16.76 20.53
N GLU A 84 -13.04 17.61 21.57
CA GLU A 84 -12.07 18.70 21.66
C GLU A 84 -10.70 18.22 22.19
N GLU A 85 -10.68 17.20 23.05
CA GLU A 85 -9.44 16.64 23.62
C GLU A 85 -8.68 15.73 22.63
N ILE A 86 -9.35 15.22 21.58
CA ILE A 86 -8.67 14.49 20.49
C ILE A 86 -7.92 15.44 19.56
N LYS A 87 -8.31 16.73 19.50
CA LYS A 87 -7.74 17.68 18.53
C LYS A 87 -6.36 18.21 18.96
N GLU A 88 -6.06 18.27 20.26
CA GLU A 88 -4.74 18.68 20.75
C GLU A 88 -3.67 17.57 20.69
N GLU A 89 -4.05 16.29 20.60
CA GLU A 89 -3.11 15.18 20.37
C GLU A 89 -2.86 14.88 18.88
N GLU A 90 -3.67 15.42 17.95
CA GLU A 90 -3.54 15.16 16.51
C GLU A 90 -2.52 16.05 15.76
N GLU A 91 -1.97 17.10 16.37
CA GLU A 91 -0.90 17.90 15.74
C GLU A 91 0.49 17.25 15.83
N ASP A 92 0.70 16.28 16.73
CA ASP A 92 2.00 15.61 16.92
C ASP A 92 2.08 14.20 16.27
N GLU A 93 0.99 13.67 15.70
CA GLU A 93 0.97 12.36 15.02
C GLU A 93 0.85 12.43 13.48
N ARG A 94 0.99 13.62 12.86
CA ARG A 94 0.95 13.78 11.39
C ARG A 94 2.27 13.49 10.65
N LYS A 95 3.12 12.63 11.20
CA LYS A 95 4.15 11.94 10.44
C LYS A 95 4.19 10.49 10.87
N GLU A 96 3.39 9.66 10.21
CA GLU A 96 3.64 8.24 9.89
C GLU A 96 2.30 7.51 9.75
N ARG A 97 1.67 7.66 8.58
CA ARG A 97 0.69 6.69 8.04
C ARG A 97 0.59 6.92 6.53
N ASP A 98 1.64 6.51 5.81
CA ASP A 98 1.50 6.18 4.40
C ASP A 98 1.49 4.65 4.28
N GLY A 99 0.32 4.13 3.96
CA GLY A 99 -0.04 2.72 3.98
C GLY A 99 -1.43 2.63 3.41
N GLY A 100 -1.49 2.70 2.08
CA GLY A 100 -2.70 3.04 1.34
C GLY A 100 -3.81 2.01 1.32
N GLU A 101 -4.89 2.39 0.66
CA GLU A 101 -5.83 1.56 -0.09
C GLU A 101 -6.88 2.50 -0.71
N ASP A 102 -6.77 2.72 -2.02
CA ASP A 102 -7.79 3.41 -2.83
C ASP A 102 -9.05 2.54 -2.89
N MET A 103 -10.15 3.04 -2.32
CA MET A 103 -11.51 2.54 -2.56
C MET A 103 -12.37 3.69 -3.12
N GLN A 104 -13.04 3.36 -4.21
CA GLN A 104 -13.75 4.21 -5.16
C GLN A 104 -14.95 4.97 -4.59
N SER A 105 -15.36 6.00 -5.37
CA SER A 105 -16.70 6.60 -5.56
C SER A 105 -16.68 8.10 -5.26
N SER A 106 -17.37 8.99 -5.97
CA SER A 106 -18.20 8.95 -7.17
C SER A 106 -18.51 10.43 -7.41
N GLU A 107 -18.11 11.02 -8.54
CA GLU A 107 -18.45 12.43 -8.80
C GLU A 107 -19.18 12.58 -10.13
N VAL A 108 -20.42 13.03 -9.98
CA VAL A 108 -21.45 13.29 -10.97
C VAL A 108 -21.13 14.64 -11.60
N ILE A 109 -20.98 14.72 -12.92
CA ILE A 109 -20.85 16.03 -13.59
C ILE A 109 -22.00 16.20 -14.57
N MET A 110 -22.81 17.21 -14.26
CA MET A 110 -24.01 17.62 -14.97
C MET A 110 -23.68 18.26 -16.32
N ALA A 111 -24.58 18.01 -17.26
CA ALA A 111 -24.63 18.64 -18.57
C ALA A 111 -25.02 20.12 -18.48
N VAL A 112 -24.36 20.97 -19.27
CA VAL A 112 -24.91 22.23 -19.79
C VAL A 112 -24.38 22.50 -21.20
N ASP A 113 -25.31 22.59 -22.15
CA ASP A 113 -25.10 23.09 -23.51
C ASP A 113 -24.83 24.61 -23.48
N LEU A 114 -23.85 25.08 -24.25
CA LEU A 114 -23.87 26.45 -24.78
C LEU A 114 -23.20 26.50 -26.16
N VAL A 115 -24.00 26.90 -27.14
CA VAL A 115 -23.68 27.14 -28.54
C VAL A 115 -23.31 28.62 -28.78
N THR A 116 -22.69 28.87 -29.94
CA THR A 116 -22.33 30.14 -30.61
C THR A 116 -20.99 30.76 -30.21
N ASP A 117 -20.18 31.38 -31.06
CA ASP A 117 -19.98 31.50 -32.52
C ASP A 117 -18.74 32.41 -32.64
N THR A 118 -17.72 32.06 -33.42
CA THR A 118 -16.81 33.02 -34.09
C THR A 118 -15.88 32.30 -35.05
N GLN A 119 -15.98 32.70 -36.32
CA GLN A 119 -15.13 32.32 -37.45
C GLN A 119 -13.73 32.96 -37.32
N SER A 120 -12.67 32.21 -37.59
CA SER A 120 -11.47 32.76 -38.23
C SER A 120 -10.67 31.69 -38.95
N ASP A 121 -10.23 32.02 -40.15
CA ASP A 121 -9.64 31.19 -41.19
C ASP A 121 -8.32 30.48 -40.85
N CYS A 122 -8.12 29.38 -41.59
CA CYS A 122 -6.97 28.47 -41.72
C CYS A 122 -5.65 29.12 -42.22
N PRO A 123 -4.55 28.39 -42.54
CA PRO A 123 -3.97 27.12 -42.08
C PRO A 123 -2.43 27.16 -41.81
N MET A 124 -1.90 26.00 -41.41
CA MET A 124 -0.55 25.44 -41.66
C MET A 124 0.54 25.49 -40.56
N THR A 125 1.03 24.26 -40.32
CA THR A 125 2.29 23.81 -39.71
C THR A 125 2.37 23.72 -38.18
N ALA A 126 2.32 22.50 -37.66
CA ALA A 126 3.45 21.85 -36.98
C ALA A 126 3.04 20.56 -36.24
N LYS A 127 3.61 19.44 -36.69
CA LYS A 127 4.19 18.33 -35.91
C LYS A 127 3.50 17.84 -34.62
N LEU A 128 3.17 16.54 -34.69
CA LEU A 128 3.44 15.49 -33.69
C LEU A 128 2.52 15.45 -32.46
N GLU A 129 1.42 14.70 -32.56
CA GLU A 129 0.85 14.00 -31.39
C GLU A 129 -0.05 12.82 -31.83
N GLU A 130 0.56 11.69 -32.13
CA GLU A 130 -0.15 10.44 -32.47
C GLU A 130 -0.05 9.50 -31.26
N GLY A 131 -0.74 9.87 -30.17
CA GLY A 131 -0.48 9.22 -28.88
C GLY A 131 -1.59 9.38 -27.85
N SER A 132 -2.87 9.23 -28.23
CA SER A 132 -3.93 9.10 -27.20
C SER A 132 -5.25 8.49 -27.69
N GLY A 133 -5.56 8.58 -28.99
CA GLY A 133 -6.85 8.10 -29.51
C GLY A 133 -6.97 6.59 -29.78
N ARG A 134 -5.87 5.83 -29.75
CA ARG A 134 -5.85 4.45 -30.26
C ARG A 134 -6.35 3.40 -29.27
N LEU A 135 -6.27 3.67 -27.96
CA LEU A 135 -6.71 2.73 -26.91
C LEU A 135 -8.22 2.76 -26.66
N ALA A 136 -8.87 3.91 -26.89
CA ALA A 136 -10.32 4.06 -26.70
C ALA A 136 -11.14 3.35 -27.79
N LEU A 137 -10.63 3.30 -29.03
CA LEU A 137 -11.26 2.57 -30.12
C LEU A 137 -11.09 1.04 -30.00
N ASP A 138 -9.97 0.59 -29.44
CA ASP A 138 -9.68 -0.86 -29.27
C ASP A 138 -10.58 -1.52 -28.21
N LEU A 139 -10.92 -0.76 -27.15
CA LEU A 139 -11.86 -1.21 -26.12
C LEU A 139 -13.31 -1.31 -26.64
N ARG A 140 -13.70 -0.43 -27.59
CA ARG A 140 -15.06 -0.39 -28.15
C ARG A 140 -15.29 -1.41 -29.28
N LEU A 141 -14.24 -1.97 -29.87
CA LEU A 141 -14.33 -3.02 -30.89
C LEU A 141 -14.26 -4.44 -30.28
N SER A 142 -13.74 -4.57 -29.06
CA SER A 142 -13.63 -5.86 -28.36
C SER A 142 -14.95 -6.38 -27.76
N SER A 143 -15.99 -5.54 -27.66
CA SER A 143 -17.27 -5.94 -27.03
C SER A 143 -18.27 -6.61 -27.99
N SER A 144 -17.95 -6.70 -29.29
CA SER A 144 -18.91 -7.16 -30.31
C SER A 144 -18.84 -8.65 -30.64
N ASN A 145 -17.82 -9.35 -30.14
CA ASN A 145 -17.64 -10.78 -30.42
C ASN A 145 -17.72 -11.54 -29.09
N ALA A 146 -18.85 -12.18 -28.82
CA ALA A 146 -18.85 -13.27 -27.86
C ALA A 146 -17.91 -14.35 -28.43
N SER A 147 -16.74 -14.54 -27.81
CA SER A 147 -15.75 -15.51 -28.30
C SER A 147 -16.37 -16.90 -28.42
N SER A 148 -16.11 -17.58 -29.54
CA SER A 148 -16.58 -18.95 -29.76
C SER A 148 -15.90 -19.94 -28.79
N MET A 149 -16.49 -21.12 -28.54
CA MET A 149 -15.91 -22.12 -27.63
C MET A 149 -14.43 -22.46 -27.96
N PRO A 150 -14.04 -22.71 -29.23
CA PRO A 150 -12.64 -22.96 -29.58
C PRO A 150 -11.74 -21.75 -29.29
N GLU A 151 -12.25 -20.54 -29.53
CA GLU A 151 -11.53 -19.29 -29.29
C GLU A 151 -11.30 -19.04 -27.78
N LEU A 152 -12.29 -19.35 -26.93
CA LEU A 152 -12.14 -19.30 -25.47
C LEU A 152 -11.04 -20.26 -24.98
N LEU A 153 -10.98 -21.47 -25.55
CA LEU A 153 -9.93 -22.45 -25.23
C LEU A 153 -8.55 -21.97 -25.70
N GLU A 154 -8.46 -21.39 -26.90
CA GLU A 154 -7.22 -20.82 -27.42
C GLU A 154 -6.72 -19.67 -26.53
N GLN A 155 -7.61 -18.74 -26.19
CA GLN A 155 -7.30 -17.63 -25.27
C GLN A 155 -6.86 -18.14 -23.89
N LEU A 156 -7.48 -19.21 -23.39
CA LEU A 156 -7.10 -19.85 -22.12
C LEU A 156 -5.68 -20.41 -22.17
N TRP A 157 -5.32 -21.09 -23.26
CA TRP A 157 -3.98 -21.65 -23.45
C TRP A 157 -2.92 -20.54 -23.57
N LYS A 158 -3.20 -19.49 -24.34
CA LYS A 158 -2.33 -18.30 -24.44
C LYS A 158 -2.13 -17.63 -23.07
N ALA A 159 -3.21 -17.35 -22.34
CA ALA A 159 -3.14 -16.76 -21.01
C ALA A 159 -2.39 -17.65 -20.00
N ARG A 160 -2.49 -18.99 -20.10
CA ARG A 160 -1.70 -19.92 -19.28
C ARG A 160 -0.21 -19.84 -19.59
N ALA A 161 0.15 -19.77 -20.87
CA ALA A 161 1.54 -19.62 -21.31
C ALA A 161 2.14 -18.27 -20.84
N GLU A 162 1.40 -17.18 -21.01
CA GLU A 162 1.80 -15.84 -20.55
C GLU A 162 1.97 -15.80 -19.03
N LYS A 163 1.03 -16.35 -18.26
CA LYS A 163 1.17 -16.47 -16.80
C LYS A 163 2.43 -17.22 -16.40
N LYS A 164 2.76 -18.31 -17.11
CA LYS A 164 3.97 -19.10 -16.86
C LYS A 164 5.23 -18.30 -17.15
N LYS A 165 5.26 -17.53 -18.25
CA LYS A 165 6.36 -16.63 -18.62
C LYS A 165 6.55 -15.55 -17.55
N LEU A 166 5.49 -14.82 -17.18
CA LEU A 166 5.54 -13.79 -16.14
C LEU A 166 6.01 -14.35 -14.79
N ARG A 167 5.53 -15.54 -14.39
CA ARG A 167 5.98 -16.20 -13.16
C ARG A 167 7.47 -16.59 -13.22
N LYS A 168 8.04 -16.81 -14.41
CA LYS A 168 9.47 -17.09 -14.55
C LYS A 168 10.26 -15.79 -14.41
N THR A 169 9.91 -14.75 -15.15
CA THR A 169 10.58 -13.43 -15.09
C THR A 169 10.55 -12.83 -13.69
N ILE A 170 9.39 -12.84 -13.01
CA ILE A 170 9.28 -12.36 -11.62
C ILE A 170 10.20 -13.15 -10.68
N ARG A 171 10.30 -14.48 -10.86
CA ARG A 171 11.16 -15.31 -10.01
C ARG A 171 12.64 -15.07 -10.27
N GLU A 172 13.04 -14.91 -11.53
CA GLU A 172 14.42 -14.55 -11.89
C GLU A 172 14.80 -13.22 -11.25
N PHE A 173 13.92 -12.22 -11.29
CA PHE A 173 14.15 -10.95 -10.61
C PHE A 173 14.26 -11.09 -9.08
N GLU A 174 13.33 -11.81 -8.45
CA GLU A 174 13.35 -12.02 -6.99
C GLU A 174 14.59 -12.78 -6.54
N GLU A 175 15.04 -13.76 -7.33
CA GLU A 175 16.24 -14.55 -7.07
C GLU A 175 17.52 -13.73 -7.26
N ASP A 176 17.63 -13.01 -8.38
CA ASP A 176 18.73 -12.07 -8.64
C ASP A 176 18.85 -11.02 -7.54
N PHE A 177 17.70 -10.47 -7.12
CA PHE A 177 17.64 -9.49 -6.05
C PHE A 177 18.09 -10.10 -4.72
N TYR A 178 17.62 -11.30 -4.41
CA TYR A 178 18.05 -12.02 -3.21
C TYR A 178 19.56 -12.31 -3.23
N GLN A 179 20.13 -12.69 -4.37
CA GLN A 179 21.58 -12.96 -4.50
C GLN A 179 22.42 -11.70 -4.33
N ARG A 180 22.00 -10.55 -4.86
CA ARG A 180 22.75 -9.28 -4.74
C ARG A 180 22.60 -8.63 -3.37
N THR A 181 21.40 -8.69 -2.81
CA THR A 181 21.02 -7.88 -1.63
C THR A 181 20.96 -8.71 -0.36
N GLY A 182 20.91 -10.05 -0.46
CA GLY A 182 20.75 -10.96 0.67
C GLY A 182 19.40 -10.86 1.37
N ARG A 183 18.41 -10.19 0.77
CA ARG A 183 17.06 -9.98 1.33
C ARG A 183 15.98 -10.17 0.26
N ASN A 184 14.75 -10.42 0.70
CA ASN A 184 13.61 -10.52 -0.22
C ASN A 184 13.20 -9.14 -0.77
N VAL A 185 12.64 -9.15 -1.99
CA VAL A 185 12.08 -7.97 -2.66
C VAL A 185 10.94 -7.36 -1.85
N GLN A 186 11.08 -6.11 -1.41
CA GLN A 186 10.00 -5.35 -0.74
C GLN A 186 9.10 -4.64 -1.77
N LYS A 187 8.09 -3.89 -1.33
CA LYS A 187 7.13 -3.26 -2.25
C LYS A 187 7.79 -2.18 -3.10
N GLU A 188 8.71 -1.47 -2.48
CA GLU A 188 9.47 -0.34 -3.01
C GLU A 188 10.47 -0.84 -4.07
N ASP A 189 11.03 -2.03 -3.88
CA ASP A 189 11.99 -2.63 -4.81
C ASP A 189 11.33 -3.22 -6.07
N ARG A 190 9.99 -3.34 -6.11
CA ARG A 190 9.28 -3.89 -7.28
C ARG A 190 9.20 -2.93 -8.45
N VAL A 191 9.57 -1.65 -8.26
CA VAL A 191 9.47 -0.61 -9.29
C VAL A 191 10.07 -1.02 -10.64
N PRO A 192 11.26 -1.66 -10.72
CA PRO A 192 11.83 -2.10 -12.00
C PRO A 192 11.05 -3.20 -12.72
N MET A 193 10.21 -3.96 -11.99
CA MET A 193 9.40 -5.10 -12.49
C MET A 193 7.89 -4.84 -12.37
N LEU A 194 7.49 -3.58 -12.16
CA LEU A 194 6.13 -3.24 -11.75
C LEU A 194 5.10 -3.67 -12.80
N GLU A 195 5.44 -3.51 -14.07
CA GLU A 195 4.51 -3.83 -15.15
C GLU A 195 4.26 -5.34 -15.24
N GLU A 196 5.28 -6.16 -15.08
CA GLU A 196 5.15 -7.61 -15.11
C GLU A 196 4.38 -8.14 -13.90
N TYR A 197 4.52 -7.52 -12.73
CA TYR A 197 3.65 -7.81 -11.58
C TYR A 197 2.19 -7.42 -11.86
N ARG A 198 1.95 -6.27 -12.52
CA ARG A 198 0.60 -5.83 -12.92
C ARG A 198 0.00 -6.76 -13.96
N GLU A 199 0.76 -7.11 -15.00
CA GLU A 199 0.39 -8.08 -16.02
C GLU A 199 0.07 -9.43 -15.42
N TYR A 200 0.89 -9.95 -14.50
CA TYR A 200 0.61 -11.23 -13.85
C TYR A 200 -0.74 -11.21 -13.13
N LYS A 201 -1.08 -10.10 -12.44
CA LYS A 201 -2.40 -9.92 -11.82
C LYS A 201 -3.51 -9.85 -12.88
N ARG A 202 -3.33 -9.08 -13.96
CA ARG A 202 -4.28 -8.98 -15.08
C ARG A 202 -4.56 -10.35 -15.70
N ILE A 203 -3.51 -11.09 -16.06
CA ILE A 203 -3.62 -12.44 -16.64
C ILE A 203 -4.25 -13.43 -15.66
N LYS A 204 -3.93 -13.36 -14.36
CA LYS A 204 -4.56 -14.20 -13.34
C LYS A 204 -6.08 -13.96 -13.27
N ALA A 205 -6.53 -12.71 -13.38
CA ALA A 205 -7.95 -12.39 -13.46
C ALA A 205 -8.57 -12.88 -14.78
N LYS A 206 -7.90 -12.67 -15.92
CA LYS A 206 -8.32 -13.16 -17.24
C LYS A 206 -8.51 -14.68 -17.26
N LEU A 207 -7.61 -15.44 -16.64
CA LEU A 207 -7.75 -16.90 -16.53
C LEU A 207 -9.00 -17.31 -15.77
N ARG A 208 -9.29 -16.68 -14.64
CA ARG A 208 -10.52 -16.95 -13.87
C ARG A 208 -11.76 -16.65 -14.70
N LEU A 209 -11.76 -15.54 -15.43
CA LEU A 209 -12.87 -15.18 -16.32
C LEU A 209 -13.07 -16.24 -17.41
N LEU A 210 -11.99 -16.65 -18.09
CA LEU A 210 -12.06 -17.69 -19.12
C LEU A 210 -12.55 -19.03 -18.58
N GLU A 211 -12.07 -19.45 -17.40
CA GLU A 211 -12.53 -20.67 -16.73
C GLU A 211 -14.03 -20.64 -16.41
N VAL A 212 -14.54 -19.49 -15.94
CA VAL A 212 -15.97 -19.29 -15.68
C VAL A 212 -16.80 -19.29 -16.97
N LEU A 213 -16.34 -18.59 -18.02
CA LEU A 213 -17.05 -18.54 -19.31
C LEU A 213 -17.18 -19.92 -19.94
N ILE A 214 -16.09 -20.70 -19.92
CA ILE A 214 -16.07 -22.08 -20.41
C ILE A 214 -17.06 -22.94 -19.62
N SER A 215 -17.00 -22.88 -18.29
CA SER A 215 -17.89 -23.65 -17.41
C SER A 215 -19.37 -23.35 -17.66
N LYS A 216 -19.71 -22.08 -17.92
CA LYS A 216 -21.08 -21.66 -18.28
C LYS A 216 -21.51 -22.23 -19.64
N GLN A 217 -20.63 -22.17 -20.65
CA GLN A 217 -20.97 -22.63 -22.00
C GLN A 217 -21.11 -24.16 -22.08
N ASP A 218 -20.33 -24.91 -21.31
CA ASP A 218 -20.44 -26.37 -21.24
C ASP A 218 -21.73 -26.81 -20.53
N SER A 219 -22.14 -26.12 -19.47
CA SER A 219 -23.43 -26.39 -18.81
C SER A 219 -24.64 -26.13 -19.72
N SER A 220 -24.52 -25.19 -20.66
CA SER A 220 -25.61 -24.81 -21.58
C SER A 220 -25.81 -25.79 -22.74
N LYS A 221 -24.83 -26.67 -23.00
CA LYS A 221 -24.89 -27.70 -24.07
C LYS A 221 -25.30 -29.09 -23.56
N SER A 222 -25.33 -29.28 -22.25
CA SER A 222 -25.63 -30.55 -21.58
C SER A 222 -27.10 -30.70 -21.17
N ILE A 223 -27.97 -29.78 -21.59
CA ILE A 223 -29.43 -29.81 -21.44
C ILE A 223 -30.02 -30.09 -22.82
#